data_AF-A0A0D2TS72-F1
#
_entry.id   AF-A0A0D2TS72-F1
#
_cell.length_a   1.000
_cell.length_b   1.000
_cell.length_c   1.000
_cell.angle_alpha   90.00
_cell.angle_beta   90.00
_cell.angle_gamma   90.00
#
_symmetry.space_group_name_H-M   'P 1'
#
loop_
_entity.id
_entity.type
_entity.pdbx_description
1 polymer ?
#
loop_
_entity_poly.entity_id
_entity_poly.type
_entity_poly.pdbx_seq_one_letter_code
_entity_poly.pdbx_strand_id
1 'polypeptide(L)'
;MNKENKKIRKEEVIAKLKDDGDFDKLRLKIILKLKDNVQLHNNIISAVKQSAALNRLGSENMKVRQLSNAIHDEVWNKMIGQISDSLWEIIRSEGSTRTEITEIVVSHRNNNKTFENSQGRDVKIETHQKYPIPNK
;
A
#
# COMPACT_ATOMS: atom_id res chain seq x y z
N MET A 1 -0.27 32.24 24.95
CA MET A 1 0.28 31.82 23.65
C MET A 1 -0.55 30.64 23.17
N ASN A 2 -1.38 30.84 22.14
CA ASN A 2 -2.29 29.81 21.62
C ASN A 2 -1.48 28.62 21.12
N LYS A 3 -1.65 27.44 21.73
CA LYS A 3 -1.21 26.17 21.12
C LYS A 3 -2.11 25.93 19.93
N GLU A 4 -1.71 26.40 18.75
CA GLU A 4 -2.36 25.99 17.52
C GLU A 4 -2.25 24.47 17.43
N ASN A 5 -3.40 23.81 17.55
CA ASN A 5 -3.57 22.39 17.31
C ASN A 5 -3.29 22.17 15.82
N LYS A 6 -2.01 22.03 15.43
CA LYS A 6 -1.60 21.88 14.05
C LYS A 6 -2.24 20.60 13.52
N LYS A 7 -3.26 20.78 12.68
CA LYS A 7 -4.07 19.70 12.14
C LYS A 7 -3.21 18.94 11.14
N ILE A 8 -2.78 17.73 11.51
CA ILE A 8 -2.05 16.83 10.61
C ILE A 8 -2.82 16.71 9.30
N ARG A 9 -2.13 17.00 8.20
CA ARG A 9 -2.69 16.96 6.86
C ARG A 9 -2.66 15.53 6.31
N LYS A 10 -3.57 15.21 5.39
CA LYS A 10 -3.66 13.86 4.80
C LYS A 10 -2.39 13.53 4.03
N GLU A 11 -1.82 14.53 3.38
CA GLU A 11 -0.64 14.44 2.54
C GLU A 11 0.60 14.04 3.37
N GLU A 12 0.69 14.53 4.61
CA GLU A 12 1.79 14.22 5.53
C GLU A 12 1.73 12.77 6.02
N VAL A 13 0.51 12.26 6.28
CA VAL A 13 0.32 10.84 6.60
C VAL A 13 0.69 9.97 5.39
N ILE A 14 0.28 10.36 4.18
CA ILE A 14 0.60 9.62 2.95
C ILE A 14 2.11 9.62 2.67
N ALA A 15 2.80 10.74 2.85
CA ALA A 15 4.25 10.82 2.67
C ALA A 15 4.96 9.85 3.62
N LYS A 16 4.60 9.89 4.90
CA LYS A 16 5.20 9.03 5.91
C LYS A 16 4.93 7.54 5.69
N LEU A 17 3.71 7.18 5.25
CA LEU A 17 3.37 5.81 4.85
C LEU A 17 4.26 5.27 3.73
N LYS A 18 4.72 6.14 2.81
CA LYS A 18 5.64 5.76 1.74
C LYS A 18 7.07 5.61 2.27
N ASP A 19 7.51 6.54 3.10
CA ASP A 19 8.88 6.57 3.65
C ASP A 19 9.15 5.40 4.61
N ASP A 20 8.16 5.03 5.44
CA ASP A 20 8.27 3.93 6.41
C ASP A 20 8.11 2.54 5.75
N GLY A 21 7.84 2.49 4.44
CA GLY A 21 7.68 1.26 3.65
C GLY A 21 6.37 0.51 3.90
N ASP A 22 5.46 1.05 4.70
CA ASP A 22 4.17 0.43 5.01
C ASP A 22 3.24 0.42 3.79
N PHE A 23 3.36 1.40 2.89
CA PHE A 23 2.68 1.38 1.60
C PHE A 23 3.04 0.13 0.78
N ASP A 24 4.33 -0.23 0.71
CA ASP A 24 4.79 -1.39 -0.05
C ASP A 24 4.36 -2.71 0.60
N LYS A 25 4.39 -2.80 1.93
CA LYS A 25 3.87 -3.97 2.67
C LYS A 25 2.38 -4.18 2.39
N LEU A 26 1.58 -3.12 2.46
CA LEU A 26 0.15 -3.15 2.15
C LEU A 26 -0.08 -3.56 0.69
N ARG A 27 0.67 -2.97 -0.26
CA ARG A 27 0.60 -3.32 -1.69
C ARG A 27 0.88 -4.81 -1.90
N LEU A 28 1.95 -5.34 -1.32
CA LEU A 28 2.32 -6.75 -1.45
C LEU A 28 1.22 -7.66 -0.90
N LYS A 29 0.70 -7.35 0.30
CA LYS A 29 -0.34 -8.16 0.94
C LYS A 29 -1.63 -8.19 0.12
N ILE A 30 -2.03 -7.06 -0.43
CA ILE A 30 -3.21 -6.96 -1.30
C ILE A 30 -2.99 -7.77 -2.59
N ILE A 31 -1.80 -7.68 -3.21
CA ILE A 31 -1.45 -8.48 -4.39
C ILE A 31 -1.54 -9.98 -4.08
N LEU A 32 -1.03 -10.43 -2.93
CA LEU A 32 -1.11 -11.84 -2.54
C LEU A 32 -2.57 -12.30 -2.41
N LYS A 33 -3.41 -11.53 -1.70
CA LYS A 33 -4.85 -11.84 -1.60
C LYS A 33 -5.56 -11.87 -2.95
N LEU A 34 -5.19 -10.97 -3.86
CA LEU A 34 -5.77 -10.93 -5.21
C LEU A 34 -5.34 -12.16 -6.03
N LYS A 35 -4.08 -12.59 -5.91
CA LYS A 35 -3.58 -13.82 -6.54
C LYS A 35 -4.22 -15.09 -5.98
N ASP A 36 -4.55 -15.10 -4.69
CA ASP A 36 -5.19 -16.23 -4.02
C ASP A 36 -6.71 -16.29 -4.28
N ASN A 37 -7.27 -15.28 -4.97
CA ASN A 37 -8.67 -15.28 -5.38
C ASN A 37 -8.90 -16.29 -6.52
N VAL A 38 -9.23 -17.52 -6.15
CA VAL A 38 -9.48 -18.64 -7.07
C VAL A 38 -10.60 -18.33 -8.07
N GLN A 39 -11.65 -17.60 -7.65
CA GLN A 39 -12.75 -17.25 -8.54
C GLN A 39 -12.29 -16.29 -9.64
N LEU A 40 -11.58 -15.22 -9.28
CA LEU A 40 -11.00 -14.28 -10.26
C LEU A 40 -10.02 -15.00 -11.19
N HIS A 41 -9.18 -15.87 -10.66
CA HIS A 41 -8.24 -16.66 -11.45
C HIS A 41 -8.95 -17.57 -12.47
N ASN A 42 -10.01 -18.26 -12.06
CA ASN A 42 -10.81 -19.11 -12.95
C ASN A 42 -11.53 -18.28 -14.02
N ASN A 43 -12.03 -17.10 -13.67
CA ASN A 43 -12.65 -16.19 -14.63
C ASN A 43 -11.66 -15.73 -15.70
N ILE A 44 -10.43 -15.36 -15.30
CA ILE A 44 -9.36 -14.95 -16.23
C ILE A 44 -8.98 -16.12 -17.14
N ILE A 45 -8.79 -17.33 -16.60
CA ILE A 45 -8.52 -18.54 -17.41
C ILE A 45 -9.64 -18.78 -18.42
N SER A 46 -10.90 -18.66 -17.99
CA SER A 46 -12.06 -18.82 -18.87
C SER A 46 -12.06 -17.76 -19.98
N ALA A 47 -11.78 -16.51 -19.65
CA ALA A 47 -11.69 -15.42 -20.62
C ALA A 47 -10.58 -15.65 -21.65
N VAL A 48 -9.41 -16.14 -21.23
CA VAL A 48 -8.32 -16.52 -22.13
C VAL A 48 -8.74 -17.66 -23.05
N LYS A 49 -9.37 -18.71 -22.52
CA LYS A 49 -9.86 -19.85 -23.33
C LYS A 49 -10.90 -19.42 -24.37
N GLN A 50 -11.72 -18.42 -24.04
CA GLN A 50 -12.75 -17.87 -24.93
C GLN A 50 -12.24 -16.74 -25.85
N SER A 51 -10.96 -16.36 -25.75
CA SER A 51 -10.39 -15.25 -26.53
C SER A 51 -10.55 -15.51 -28.03
N ALA A 52 -11.06 -14.50 -28.75
CA ALA A 52 -11.14 -14.54 -30.19
C ALA A 52 -9.75 -14.61 -30.83
N ALA A 53 -8.75 -13.93 -30.25
CA ALA A 53 -7.36 -14.01 -30.71
C ALA A 53 -6.80 -15.45 -30.61
N LEU A 54 -7.13 -16.17 -29.53
CA LEU A 54 -6.72 -17.56 -29.36
C LEU A 54 -7.46 -18.51 -30.32
N ASN A 55 -8.78 -18.33 -30.47
CA ASN A 55 -9.63 -19.23 -31.25
C ASN A 55 -9.73 -18.87 -32.75
N ARG A 56 -8.98 -17.87 -33.22
CA ARG A 56 -8.92 -17.51 -34.64
C ARG A 56 -8.21 -18.59 -35.44
N LEU A 57 -8.74 -18.92 -36.61
CA LEU A 57 -8.08 -19.82 -37.56
C LEU A 57 -6.68 -19.30 -37.92
N GLY A 58 -5.67 -20.16 -37.84
CA GLY A 58 -4.26 -19.80 -38.08
C GLY A 58 -3.55 -19.19 -36.87
N SER A 59 -4.16 -19.14 -35.68
CA SER A 59 -3.50 -18.68 -34.45
C SER A 59 -2.31 -19.56 -34.09
N GLU A 60 -2.36 -20.85 -34.42
CA GLU A 60 -1.29 -21.82 -34.26
C GLU A 60 -0.01 -21.48 -35.04
N ASN A 61 -0.14 -20.69 -36.11
CA ASN A 61 0.99 -20.25 -36.95
C ASN A 61 1.55 -18.89 -36.52
N MET A 62 0.93 -18.22 -35.54
CA MET A 62 1.41 -16.93 -35.04
C MET A 62 2.63 -17.10 -34.14
N LYS A 63 3.52 -16.11 -34.13
CA LYS A 63 4.59 -16.07 -33.13
C LYS A 63 3.97 -15.96 -31.73
N VAL A 64 4.48 -16.74 -30.78
CA VAL A 64 3.99 -16.79 -29.39
C VAL A 64 3.79 -15.38 -28.79
N ARG A 65 4.74 -14.46 -29.01
CA ARG A 65 4.65 -13.08 -28.51
C ARG A 65 3.49 -12.29 -29.14
N GLN A 66 3.24 -12.46 -30.43
CA GLN A 66 2.14 -11.77 -31.11
C GLN A 66 0.79 -12.29 -30.63
N LEU A 67 0.68 -13.62 -30.50
CA LEU A 67 -0.52 -14.25 -29.96
C LEU A 67 -0.77 -13.82 -28.51
N SER A 68 0.27 -13.84 -27.66
CA SER A 68 0.19 -13.41 -26.27
C SER A 68 -0.23 -11.95 -26.13
N ASN A 69 0.30 -11.04 -26.96
CA ASN A 69 -0.08 -9.64 -26.93
C ASN A 69 -1.55 -9.46 -27.36
N ALA A 70 -1.99 -10.13 -28.42
CA ALA A 70 -3.37 -10.07 -28.88
C ALA A 70 -4.36 -10.59 -27.84
N ILE A 71 -4.05 -11.72 -27.18
CA ILE A 71 -4.84 -12.26 -26.08
C ILE A 71 -4.83 -11.28 -24.90
N HIS A 72 -3.66 -10.73 -24.55
CA HIS A 72 -3.54 -9.80 -23.43
C HIS A 72 -4.41 -8.57 -23.66
N ASP A 73 -4.35 -7.93 -24.83
CA ASP A 73 -5.13 -6.72 -25.13
C ASP A 73 -6.64 -6.99 -25.10
N GLU A 74 -7.08 -8.13 -25.62
CA GLU A 74 -8.49 -8.53 -25.60
C GLU A 74 -8.97 -8.83 -24.17
N VAL A 75 -8.25 -9.69 -23.45
CA VAL A 75 -8.64 -10.18 -22.11
C VAL A 75 -8.49 -9.08 -21.08
N TRP A 76 -7.44 -8.26 -21.15
CA TRP A 76 -7.22 -7.13 -20.24
C TRP A 76 -8.40 -6.16 -20.26
N ASN A 77 -8.82 -5.74 -21.46
CA ASN A 77 -9.94 -4.81 -21.61
C ASN A 77 -11.25 -5.37 -21.02
N LYS A 78 -11.45 -6.68 -21.11
CA LYS A 78 -12.63 -7.36 -20.53
C LYS A 78 -12.53 -7.54 -19.02
N MET A 79 -11.33 -7.78 -18.48
CA MET A 79 -11.12 -8.21 -17.09
C MET A 79 -10.72 -7.11 -16.13
N ILE A 80 -10.19 -5.98 -16.61
CA ILE A 80 -9.69 -4.92 -15.73
C ILE A 80 -10.74 -4.38 -14.75
N GLY A 81 -12.02 -4.36 -15.18
CA GLY A 81 -13.15 -4.05 -14.29
C GLY A 81 -13.26 -5.04 -13.13
N GLN A 82 -13.34 -6.34 -13.43
CA GLN A 82 -13.46 -7.39 -12.40
C GLN A 82 -12.25 -7.46 -11.47
N ILE A 83 -11.05 -7.23 -12.00
CA ILE A 83 -9.82 -7.14 -11.20
C ILE A 83 -9.91 -5.95 -10.23
N SER A 84 -10.38 -4.80 -10.73
CA SER A 84 -10.55 -3.59 -9.91
C SER A 84 -11.62 -3.79 -8.83
N ASP A 85 -12.73 -4.43 -9.17
CA ASP A 85 -13.78 -4.75 -8.20
C ASP A 85 -13.26 -5.68 -7.11
N SER A 86 -12.57 -6.76 -7.49
CA SER A 86 -11.94 -7.71 -6.55
C SER A 86 -10.92 -7.03 -5.65
N LEU A 87 -10.13 -6.11 -6.20
CA LEU A 87 -9.18 -5.29 -5.44
C LEU A 87 -9.91 -4.43 -4.41
N TRP A 88 -10.97 -3.74 -4.80
CA TRP A 88 -11.78 -2.91 -3.90
C TRP A 88 -12.51 -3.73 -2.85
N GLU A 89 -12.95 -4.94 -3.18
CA GLU A 89 -13.52 -5.88 -2.21
C GLU A 89 -12.48 -6.27 -1.16
N ILE A 90 -11.25 -6.61 -1.55
CA ILE A 90 -10.16 -6.93 -0.61
C ILE A 90 -9.88 -5.77 0.36
N ILE A 91 -9.91 -4.54 -0.14
CA ILE A 91 -9.65 -3.34 0.66
C ILE A 91 -10.82 -3.00 1.59
N ARG A 92 -12.07 -3.12 1.11
CA ARG A 92 -13.28 -2.69 1.85
C ARG A 92 -13.86 -3.77 2.75
N SER A 93 -13.63 -5.04 2.44
CA SER A 93 -14.16 -6.16 3.22
C SER A 93 -13.69 -6.07 4.66
N GLU A 94 -14.62 -6.35 5.58
CA GLU A 94 -14.28 -6.46 6.98
C GLU A 94 -13.31 -7.61 7.19
N GLY A 95 -12.26 -7.36 7.96
CA GLY A 95 -11.20 -8.33 8.20
C GLY A 95 -9.82 -7.69 8.25
N SER A 96 -8.80 -8.55 8.22
CA SER A 96 -7.42 -8.18 8.55
C SER A 96 -6.83 -7.05 7.70
N THR A 97 -7.18 -6.95 6.41
CA THR A 97 -6.63 -5.92 5.53
C THR A 97 -7.18 -4.53 5.85
N ARG A 98 -8.50 -4.38 5.99
CA ARG A 98 -9.12 -3.10 6.33
C ARG A 98 -8.69 -2.61 7.72
N THR A 99 -8.63 -3.52 8.69
CA THR A 99 -8.17 -3.22 10.05
C THR A 99 -6.73 -2.75 10.06
N GLU A 100 -5.82 -3.48 9.41
CA GLU A 100 -4.40 -3.11 9.34
C GLU A 100 -4.18 -1.77 8.64
N ILE A 101 -4.86 -1.49 7.52
CA ILE A 101 -4.82 -0.17 6.88
C ILE A 101 -5.24 0.92 7.87
N THR A 102 -6.30 0.67 8.64
CA THR A 102 -6.81 1.63 9.63
C THR A 102 -5.79 1.84 10.76
N GLU A 103 -5.23 0.77 11.31
CA GLU A 103 -4.23 0.80 12.38
C GLU A 103 -2.97 1.55 11.96
N ILE A 104 -2.44 1.27 10.77
CA ILE A 104 -1.26 1.96 10.25
C ILE A 104 -1.56 3.45 10.10
N VAL A 105 -2.68 3.83 9.47
CA VAL A 105 -3.06 5.25 9.30
C VAL A 105 -3.24 5.95 10.65
N VAL A 106 -3.87 5.29 11.62
CA VAL A 106 -4.06 5.84 12.98
C VAL A 106 -2.72 5.98 13.72
N SER A 107 -1.84 4.99 13.61
CA SER A 107 -0.49 5.01 14.19
C SER A 107 0.31 6.20 13.66
N HIS A 108 0.33 6.41 12.34
CA HIS A 108 1.04 7.54 11.73
C HIS A 108 0.48 8.89 12.17
N ARG A 109 -0.85 9.01 12.23
CA ARG A 109 -1.53 10.20 12.73
C ARG A 109 -1.18 10.48 14.21
N ASN A 110 -1.12 9.45 15.05
CA ASN A 110 -0.81 9.62 16.47
C ASN A 110 0.68 9.90 16.70
N ASN A 111 1.57 9.19 16.01
CA ASN A 111 3.01 9.38 16.12
C ASN A 111 3.42 10.79 15.66
N ASN A 112 2.82 11.32 14.60
CA ASN A 112 3.07 12.71 14.17
C ASN A 112 2.62 13.74 15.22
N LYS A 113 1.58 13.47 16.02
CA LYS A 113 1.27 14.34 17.18
C LYS A 113 2.36 14.27 18.25
N THR A 114 2.95 13.09 18.48
CA THR A 114 3.96 12.89 19.52
C THR A 114 5.31 13.51 19.14
N PHE A 115 5.74 13.40 17.87
CA PHE A 115 6.99 14.01 17.40
C PHE A 115 7.00 15.54 17.52
N GLU A 116 5.88 16.23 17.25
CA GLU A 116 5.78 17.68 17.46
C GLU A 116 5.77 18.06 18.95
N ASN A 117 5.16 17.23 19.82
CA ASN A 117 5.20 17.46 21.28
C ASN A 117 6.61 17.32 21.89
N SER A 118 7.49 16.54 21.26
CA SER A 118 8.89 16.38 21.70
C SER A 118 9.85 17.46 21.17
N GLN A 119 9.51 18.14 20.07
CA GLN A 119 10.31 19.27 19.54
C GLN A 119 10.12 20.58 20.32
N GLY A 120 9.16 20.63 21.27
CA GLY A 120 8.96 21.76 22.19
C GLY A 120 9.68 21.64 23.54
N ARG A 121 10.52 20.63 23.74
CA ARG A 121 11.40 20.56 24.92
C ARG A 121 12.82 20.84 24.46
N ASP A 122 13.24 22.09 24.59
CA ASP A 122 14.66 22.43 24.58
C ASP A 122 15.39 21.50 25.53
N VAL A 123 16.21 20.61 24.96
CA VAL A 123 17.19 19.86 25.73
C VAL A 123 18.21 20.89 26.18
N LYS A 124 17.99 21.45 27.37
CA LYS A 124 19.01 22.21 28.08
C LYS A 124 20.12 21.22 28.39
N ILE A 125 21.16 21.25 27.58
CA ILE A 125 22.38 20.49 27.81
C ILE A 125 23.05 21.16 29.02
N GLU A 126 22.75 20.69 30.23
CA GLU A 126 23.51 21.04 31.42
C GLU A 126 24.90 20.41 31.31
N THR A 127 25.79 21.12 30.62
CA THR A 127 27.21 20.93 30.79
C THR A 127 27.62 21.75 32.01
N HIS A 128 27.97 21.09 33.10
CA HIS A 128 29.31 21.15 33.71
C HIS A 128 29.27 20.61 35.14
N GLN A 129 29.84 19.42 35.24
CA GLN A 129 30.28 18.73 36.44
C GLN A 129 31.35 19.58 37.16
N LYS A 130 31.13 19.92 38.43
CA LYS A 130 32.21 20.16 39.41
C LYS A 130 31.74 19.82 40.82
N TYR A 131 32.23 18.71 41.36
CA TYR A 131 32.41 18.48 42.80
C TYR A 131 33.81 17.90 43.01
N PRO A 132 34.38 17.94 44.22
CA PRO A 132 34.61 19.08 45.12
C PRO A 132 36.13 19.24 45.40
N ILE A 133 36.56 20.32 46.07
CA ILE A 133 37.90 20.36 46.69
C ILE A 133 37.74 20.71 48.18
N PRO A 134 37.98 19.78 49.11
CA PRO A 134 38.20 20.12 50.50
C PRO A 134 39.68 20.50 50.67
N ASN A 135 39.99 21.58 51.39
CA ASN A 135 41.30 21.66 52.04
C ASN A 135 41.31 22.60 53.24
N LYS A 136 41.59 21.96 54.39
CA LYS A 136 42.18 22.38 55.66
C LYS A 136 41.48 23.45 56.50
#